data_AF-A0A2R7R499-F1
#
_entry.id   AF-A0A2R7R499-F1
#
_cell.length_a   1.000
_cell.length_b   1.000
_cell.length_c   1.000
_cell.angle_alpha   90.00
_cell.angle_beta   90.00
_cell.angle_gamma   90.00
#
_symmetry.space_group_name_H-M   'P 1'
#
loop_
_entity.id
_entity.type
_entity.pdbx_description
1 polymer ?
#
loop_
_entity_poly.entity_id
_entity_poly.type
_entity_poly.pdbx_seq_one_letter_code
_entity_poly.pdbx_strand_id
1 'polypeptide(L)' 'MKSMTCKQLGGPCDLSFRGNTADEIINAQDQHLKEAVLAGDSAHQEARDAMKGRWKNPIKGMGWYRDTKKAFAALPEE' A
#
# COMPACT_ATOMS: atom_id res chain seq x y z
N MET A 1 -8.45 11.30 11.27
CA MET A 1 -7.98 10.58 10.05
C MET A 1 -6.97 9.52 10.47
N LYS A 2 -6.68 8.49 9.67
CA LYS A 2 -5.67 7.48 10.03
C LYS A 2 -4.52 7.45 9.02
N SER A 3 -3.38 6.93 9.43
CA SER A 3 -2.17 6.91 8.62
C SER A 3 -1.52 5.53 8.57
N MET A 4 -0.99 5.15 7.40
CA MET A 4 -0.15 3.96 7.23
C MET A 4 1.04 4.29 6.34
N THR A 5 2.18 3.69 6.63
CA THR A 5 3.40 3.86 5.86
C THR A 5 3.45 2.94 4.65
N CYS A 6 4.27 3.31 3.67
CA CYS A 6 4.60 2.46 2.53
C CYS A 6 5.09 1.07 2.99
N LYS A 7 5.95 0.99 4.02
CA LYS A 7 6.35 -0.26 4.68
C LYS A 7 5.20 -1.08 5.23
N GLN A 8 4.27 -0.46 5.95
CA GLN A 8 3.09 -1.16 6.48
C GLN A 8 2.18 -1.72 5.38
N LEU A 9 2.23 -1.13 4.18
CA LEU A 9 1.50 -1.58 3.00
C LEU A 9 2.35 -2.49 2.08
N GLY A 10 3.56 -2.86 2.50
CA GLY A 10 4.44 -3.81 1.81
C GLY A 10 5.41 -3.19 0.79
N GLY A 11 5.74 -1.91 0.94
CA GLY A 11 6.82 -1.23 0.22
C GLY A 11 8.09 -1.02 1.06
N PRO A 12 9.12 -0.36 0.51
CA PRO A 12 10.44 -0.30 1.14
C PRO A 12 10.65 0.91 2.08
N CYS A 13 9.81 1.95 2.01
CA CYS A 13 10.08 3.24 2.66
C CYS A 13 9.06 3.63 3.75
N ASP A 14 9.38 4.66 4.54
CA ASP A 14 8.56 5.12 5.66
C ASP A 14 7.57 6.24 5.28
N LEU A 15 7.38 6.53 3.98
CA LEU A 15 6.42 7.54 3.54
C LEU A 15 5.02 7.20 4.08
N SER A 16 4.41 8.15 4.79
CA SER A 16 3.11 7.98 5.43
C SER A 16 1.97 8.48 4.53
N PHE A 17 0.99 7.61 4.29
CA PHE A 17 -0.25 7.93 3.60
C PHE A 17 -1.36 8.15 4.62
N ARG A 18 -2.04 9.29 4.52
CA ARG A 18 -3.15 9.65 5.40
C ARG A 18 -4.46 9.55 4.62
N GLY A 19 -5.49 8.99 5.24
CA GLY A 19 -6.80 8.84 4.62
C GLY A 19 -7.90 8.64 5.66
N ASN A 20 -9.14 8.79 5.21
CA ASN A 20 -10.34 8.42 5.97
C ASN A 20 -10.65 6.94 5.83
N THR A 21 -10.19 6.31 4.73
CA THR A 21 -10.43 4.91 4.44
C THR A 21 -9.15 4.17 4.10
N ALA A 22 -9.15 2.85 4.33
CA ALA A 22 -8.08 1.97 3.88
C ALA A 22 -7.90 2.02 2.34
N ASP A 23 -8.99 2.23 1.60
CA ASP A 23 -8.98 2.31 0.15
C ASP A 23 -8.22 3.56 -0.35
N GLU A 24 -8.38 4.70 0.32
CA GLU A 24 -7.63 5.93 0.02
C GLU A 24 -6.11 5.73 0.18
N ILE A 25 -5.66 5.13 1.29
CA ILE A 25 -4.23 4.92 1.52
C ILE A 25 -3.63 3.83 0.62
N ILE A 26 -4.41 2.80 0.26
CA ILE A 26 -3.99 1.75 -0.69
C ILE A 26 -3.78 2.38 -2.08
N ASN A 27 -4.72 3.22 -2.51
CA ASN A 27 -4.61 3.92 -3.79
C ASN A 27 -3.42 4.90 -3.79
N ALA A 28 -3.22 5.65 -2.70
CA ALA A 28 -2.08 6.55 -2.56
C ALA A 28 -0.75 5.79 -2.61
N GLN A 29 -0.66 4.62 -1.96
CA GLN A 29 0.53 3.77 -2.01
C GLN A 29 0.77 3.20 -3.41
N ASP A 30 -0.26 2.72 -4.11
CA ASP A 30 -0.11 2.22 -5.49
C ASP A 30 0.39 3.32 -6.44
N GLN A 31 -0.08 4.55 -6.25
CA GLN A 31 0.41 5.72 -7.00
C GLN A 31 1.87 6.03 -6.67
N HIS A 32 2.23 6.09 -5.39
CA HIS A 32 3.61 6.26 -4.93
C HIS A 32 4.56 5.22 -5.54
N LEU A 33 4.16 3.94 -5.53
CA LEU A 33 4.95 2.86 -6.13
C LEU A 33 5.18 3.04 -7.63
N LYS A 34 4.17 3.55 -8.37
CA LYS A 34 4.31 3.86 -9.80
C LYS A 34 5.29 5.00 -10.02
N GLU A 35 5.13 6.09 -9.27
CA GLU A 35 5.95 7.30 -9.41
C GLU A 35 7.42 7.04 -9.07
N ALA A 36 7.69 6.33 -7.97
CA ALA A 36 9.05 5.99 -7.57
C ALA A 36 9.76 5.16 -8.66
N VAL A 37 9.08 4.12 -9.19
CA VAL A 37 9.63 3.31 -10.28
C VAL A 37 9.84 4.12 -11.55
N LEU A 38 8.89 5.00 -11.92
CA LEU A 38 9.04 5.88 -13.08
C LEU A 38 10.21 6.87 -12.93
N ALA A 39 10.49 7.31 -11.70
CA ALA A 39 11.65 8.14 -11.37
C ALA A 39 12.98 7.35 -11.32
N GLY A 40 12.97 6.05 -11.62
CA GLY A 40 14.16 5.20 -11.64
C GLY A 40 14.51 4.55 -10.30
N ASP A 41 13.64 4.62 -9.31
CA ASP A 41 13.87 3.98 -8.01
C ASP A 41 13.58 2.48 -8.07
N SER A 42 14.66 1.69 -8.19
CA SER A 42 14.60 0.23 -8.21
C SER A 42 14.17 -0.38 -6.88
N ALA A 43 14.34 0.33 -5.74
CA ALA A 43 13.92 -0.20 -4.44
C ALA A 43 12.39 -0.35 -4.35
N HIS A 44 11.63 0.49 -5.08
CA HIS A 44 10.18 0.39 -5.15
C HIS A 44 9.68 -0.59 -6.22
N GLN A 45 10.56 -1.11 -7.09
CA GLN A 45 10.19 -2.02 -8.19
C GLN A 45 9.60 -3.32 -7.66
N GLU A 46 10.25 -3.98 -6.69
CA GLU A 46 9.77 -5.25 -6.14
C GLU A 46 8.40 -5.10 -5.48
N ALA A 47 8.21 -4.03 -4.71
CA ALA A 47 6.94 -3.71 -4.08
C ALA A 47 5.85 -3.39 -5.12
N ARG A 48 6.20 -2.67 -6.20
CA ARG A 48 5.30 -2.38 -7.32
C ARG A 48 4.86 -3.66 -8.03
N ASP A 49 5.77 -4.59 -8.27
CA ASP A 49 5.47 -5.85 -8.94
C ASP A 49 4.68 -6.80 -8.04
N ALA A 50 4.97 -6.83 -6.74
CA ALA A 50 4.14 -7.52 -5.75
C ALA A 50 2.72 -6.95 -5.71
N MET A 51 2.58 -5.61 -5.75
CA MET A 51 1.29 -4.93 -5.80
C MET A 51 0.51 -5.32 -7.06
N LYS A 52 1.13 -5.28 -8.25
CA LYS A 52 0.52 -5.78 -9.50
C LYS A 52 0.16 -7.26 -9.42
N GLY A 53 1.03 -8.08 -8.84
CA GLY A 53 0.87 -9.53 -8.71
C GLY A 53 -0.33 -9.90 -7.84
N ARG A 54 -0.57 -9.15 -6.75
CA ARG A 54 -1.76 -9.31 -5.89
C ARG A 54 -3.05 -9.16 -6.68
N TRP A 55 -3.15 -8.16 -7.56
CA TRP A 55 -4.35 -7.94 -8.38
C TRP A 55 -4.56 -8.98 -9.48
N LYS A 56 -3.48 -9.66 -9.92
CA LYS A 56 -3.57 -10.78 -10.88
C LYS A 56 -3.99 -12.10 -10.22
N ASN A 57 -3.87 -12.23 -8.90
CA ASN A 57 -4.28 -13.41 -8.15
C ASN A 57 -5.43 -13.06 -7.19
N PRO A 58 -6.70 -13.29 -7.58
CA PRO A 58 -7.85 -12.79 -6.83
C PRO A 58 -7.91 -13.31 -5.39
N ILE A 59 -7.47 -14.54 -5.13
CA ILE A 59 -7.47 -15.10 -3.77
C ILE A 59 -6.45 -14.38 -2.89
N LYS A 60 -5.20 -14.28 -3.34
CA LYS A 60 -4.13 -13.62 -2.57
C LYS A 60 -4.36 -12.11 -2.45
N GLY A 61 -4.84 -11.47 -3.52
CA GLY A 61 -5.20 -10.06 -3.52
C GLY A 61 -6.30 -9.74 -2.52
N MET A 62 -7.37 -10.54 -2.49
CA MET A 62 -8.47 -10.35 -1.54
C MET A 62 -8.05 -10.63 -0.09
N GLY A 63 -7.16 -11.59 0.15
CA GLY A 63 -6.59 -11.84 1.48
C GLY A 63 -5.84 -10.61 1.99
N TRP A 64 -4.84 -10.16 1.23
CA TRP A 64 -4.07 -8.95 1.58
C TRP A 64 -4.95 -7.71 1.76
N TYR A 65 -5.94 -7.53 0.88
CA TYR A 65 -6.88 -6.42 0.96
C TYR A 65 -7.66 -6.42 2.28
N ARG A 66 -8.23 -7.58 2.66
CA ARG A 66 -8.95 -7.74 3.93
C ARG A 66 -8.05 -7.50 5.14
N ASP A 67 -6.84 -8.05 5.12
CA ASP A 67 -5.87 -7.87 6.20
C ASP A 67 -5.46 -6.41 6.34
N THR A 68 -5.26 -5.71 5.23
CA THR A 68 -4.92 -4.28 5.20
C THR A 68 -6.07 -3.43 5.75
N LYS A 69 -7.32 -3.68 5.35
CA LYS A 69 -8.49 -2.98 5.92
C LYS A 69 -8.61 -3.21 7.42
N LYS A 70 -8.36 -4.44 7.88
CA LYS A 70 -8.39 -4.78 9.31
C LYS A 70 -7.29 -4.06 10.07
N ALA A 71 -6.06 -4.06 9.55
CA ALA A 71 -4.93 -3.34 10.13
C ALA A 71 -5.23 -1.83 10.23
N PHE A 72 -5.73 -1.21 9.16
CA PHE A 72 -6.12 0.19 9.15
C PHE A 72 -7.22 0.50 10.17
N ALA A 73 -8.25 -0.34 10.26
CA ALA A 73 -9.34 -0.16 11.22
C ALA A 73 -8.85 -0.19 12.67
N ALA A 74 -7.81 -0.96 12.97
CA ALA A 74 -7.21 -1.06 14.30
C ALA A 74 -6.29 0.11 14.68
N LEU A 75 -5.93 0.98 13.74
CA LEU A 75 -5.08 2.14 14.03
C LEU A 75 -5.88 3.22 14.79
N PRO A 76 -5.21 3.98 15.67
CA PRO A 76 -5.83 5.14 16.30
C PRO A 76 -6.18 6.19 15.23
N GLU A 77 -7.23 6.95 15.49
CA GLU A 77 -7.48 8.18 14.75
C GLU A 77 -6.51 9.26 15.24
N GLU A 78 -5.91 9.98 14.29
CA GLU A 78 -5.26 11.27 14.49
C GLU A 78 -6.29 12.40 14.45
#